data_AF-A0A951MHK2-F1
#
_entry.id   AF-A0A951MHK2-F1
#
_cell.length_a   1.000
_cell.length_b   1.000
_cell.length_c   1.000
_cell.angle_alpha   90.00
_cell.angle_beta   90.00
_cell.angle_gamma   90.00
#
_symmetry.space_group_name_H-M   'P 1'
#
loop_
_entity.id
_entity.type
_entity.pdbx_description
1 polymer ?
#
loop_
_entity_poly.entity_id
_entity_poly.type
_entity_poly.pdbx_seq_one_letter_code
_entity_poly.pdbx_strand_id
1 'polypeptide(L)'
;MLIALGGLLQGCALLGGGRGRETPAQAQERMVQEQAILREVEARLAAEPSLGPGRIRVVVNRGDVHLHGAAPGFGALQCALANAELVAGVRLVVDLMVLQPGPSTVTCLAPRVFAGSPRP
;
A
#
# COMPACT_ATOMS: atom_id res chain seq x y z
N MET A 1 2.40 -52.62 36.50
CA MET A 1 3.81 -52.23 36.63
C MET A 1 3.96 -50.91 35.89
N LEU A 2 4.01 -49.80 36.64
CA LEU A 2 4.15 -48.42 36.15
C LEU A 2 5.57 -48.19 35.62
N ILE A 3 5.71 -47.46 34.51
CA ILE A 3 6.78 -46.47 34.35
C ILE A 3 6.19 -45.22 33.68
N ALA A 4 6.12 -44.14 34.44
CA ALA A 4 5.98 -42.77 33.96
C ALA A 4 7.39 -42.17 33.82
N LEU A 5 7.63 -41.40 32.75
CA LEU A 5 8.69 -40.39 32.55
C LEU A 5 8.27 -39.69 31.24
N GLY A 6 7.82 -38.43 31.20
CA GLY A 6 8.59 -37.27 31.60
C GLY A 6 9.13 -36.61 30.33
N GLY A 7 8.37 -35.67 29.76
CA GLY A 7 8.70 -34.97 28.52
C GLY A 7 8.00 -33.62 28.40
N LEU A 8 8.03 -32.83 29.48
CA LEU A 8 7.80 -31.39 29.45
C LEU A 8 9.00 -30.71 28.78
N LEU A 9 8.73 -29.61 28.07
CA LEU A 9 9.68 -28.55 27.65
C LEU A 9 10.46 -28.78 26.36
N GLN A 10 9.84 -28.45 25.23
CA GLN A 10 10.43 -27.45 24.33
C GLN A 10 9.45 -26.27 24.33
N GLY A 11 9.77 -25.10 24.84
CA GLY A 11 11.06 -24.43 24.83
C GLY A 11 10.80 -23.10 24.13
N CYS A 12 10.83 -22.02 24.90
CA CYS A 12 10.57 -20.64 24.48
C CYS A 12 11.27 -20.30 23.16
N ALA A 13 10.51 -20.07 22.09
CA ALA A 13 11.00 -19.35 20.93
C ALA A 13 10.72 -17.85 21.11
N LEU A 14 11.65 -17.22 21.83
CA LEU A 14 12.25 -15.91 21.52
C LEU A 14 11.31 -14.71 21.28
N LEU A 15 11.36 -13.80 22.25
CA LEU A 15 11.20 -12.36 22.11
C LEU A 15 11.90 -11.83 20.84
N GLY A 16 11.15 -11.60 19.77
CA GLY A 16 11.63 -11.03 18.51
C GLY A 16 11.84 -9.53 18.57
N GLY A 17 12.67 -9.05 19.50
CA GLY A 17 13.07 -7.64 19.65
C GLY A 17 14.32 -7.27 18.85
N GLY A 18 14.54 -7.87 17.68
CA GLY A 18 15.69 -7.60 16.82
C GLY A 18 15.24 -7.17 15.44
N ARG A 19 15.90 -6.18 14.84
CA ARG A 19 15.90 -5.99 13.39
C ARG A 19 16.47 -7.27 12.76
N GLY A 20 15.61 -8.27 12.59
CA GLY A 20 15.98 -9.57 12.06
C GLY A 20 16.49 -9.40 10.65
N ARG A 21 17.63 -10.01 10.35
CA ARG A 21 18.04 -10.22 8.97
C ARG A 21 16.91 -10.99 8.31
N GLU A 22 16.27 -10.37 7.34
CA GLU A 22 15.22 -11.02 6.57
C GLU A 22 15.78 -12.28 5.91
N THR A 23 15.05 -13.38 6.02
CA THR A 23 15.41 -14.62 5.34
C THR A 23 15.03 -14.54 3.85
N PRO A 24 15.70 -15.28 2.95
CA PRO A 24 15.34 -15.31 1.53
C PRO A 24 13.86 -15.64 1.27
N ALA A 25 13.26 -16.51 2.09
CA ALA A 25 11.84 -16.86 2.01
C ALA A 25 10.93 -15.67 2.31
N GLN A 26 11.22 -14.93 3.39
CA GLN A 26 10.48 -13.71 3.75
C GLN A 26 10.61 -12.62 2.67
N ALA A 27 11.81 -12.47 2.10
CA ALA A 27 12.03 -11.52 1.01
C ALA A 27 11.22 -11.88 -0.24
N GLN A 28 11.13 -13.17 -0.56
CA GLN A 28 10.33 -13.67 -1.69
C GLN A 28 8.83 -13.43 -1.46
N GLU A 29 8.31 -13.77 -0.28
CA GLU A 29 6.91 -13.54 0.07
C GLU A 29 6.54 -12.05 0.00
N ARG A 30 7.42 -11.19 0.51
CA ARG A 30 7.23 -9.74 0.38
C ARG A 30 7.23 -9.31 -1.08
N MET A 31 8.15 -9.77 -1.91
CA MET A 31 8.15 -9.39 -3.34
C MET A 31 6.86 -9.83 -4.03
N VAL A 32 6.33 -11.01 -3.70
CA VAL A 32 5.03 -11.47 -4.21
C VAL A 32 3.90 -10.54 -3.75
N GLN A 33 3.90 -10.14 -2.48
CA GLN A 33 2.91 -9.21 -1.93
C GLN A 33 3.02 -7.81 -2.56
N GLU A 34 4.23 -7.27 -2.70
CA GLU A 34 4.49 -5.97 -3.35
C GLU A 34 4.03 -5.97 -4.80
N GLN A 35 4.27 -7.05 -5.54
CA GLN A 35 3.77 -7.21 -6.90
C GLN A 35 2.23 -7.28 -6.95
N ALA A 36 1.59 -7.91 -5.96
CA ALA A 36 0.14 -7.94 -5.88
C ALA A 36 -0.44 -6.53 -5.63
N ILE A 37 0.15 -5.79 -4.69
CA ILE A 37 -0.22 -4.38 -4.42
C ILE A 37 -0.01 -3.52 -5.68
N LEU A 38 1.16 -3.65 -6.33
CA LEU A 38 1.48 -2.88 -7.53
C LEU A 38 0.42 -3.09 -8.62
N ARG A 39 0.11 -4.34 -8.95
CA ARG A 39 -0.88 -4.67 -9.98
C ARG A 39 -2.27 -4.12 -9.66
N GLU A 40 -2.70 -4.22 -8.40
CA GLU A 40 -4.01 -3.72 -7.97
C GLU A 40 -4.06 -2.18 -8.02
N VAL A 41 -3.01 -1.49 -7.55
CA VAL A 41 -2.94 -0.02 -7.65
C VAL A 41 -2.97 0.41 -9.12
N GLU A 42 -2.16 -0.20 -9.98
CA GLU A 42 -2.14 0.12 -11.41
C GLU A 42 -3.50 -0.13 -12.08
N ALA A 43 -4.17 -1.25 -11.75
CA ALA A 43 -5.49 -1.56 -12.29
C ALA A 43 -6.53 -0.50 -11.90
N ARG A 44 -6.51 -0.04 -10.65
CA ARG A 44 -7.45 0.98 -10.16
C ARG A 44 -7.19 2.35 -10.76
N LEU A 45 -5.93 2.77 -10.85
CA LEU A 45 -5.56 4.02 -11.49
C LEU A 45 -5.92 4.00 -12.98
N ALA A 46 -5.72 2.86 -13.67
CA ALA A 46 -6.10 2.72 -15.07
C ALA A 46 -7.62 2.74 -15.30
N ALA A 47 -8.40 2.26 -14.33
CA ALA A 47 -9.86 2.27 -14.38
C ALA A 47 -10.49 3.62 -14.04
N GLU A 48 -9.71 4.61 -13.58
CA GLU A 48 -10.19 5.89 -13.10
C GLU A 48 -10.20 6.96 -14.22
N PRO A 49 -11.38 7.35 -14.75
CA PRO A 49 -11.46 8.29 -15.87
C PRO A 49 -10.93 9.69 -15.53
N SER A 50 -11.03 10.09 -14.25
CA SER A 50 -10.65 11.43 -13.80
C SER A 50 -9.14 11.70 -13.81
N LEU A 51 -8.31 10.67 -13.92
CA LEU A 51 -6.85 10.80 -14.05
C LEU A 51 -6.41 11.10 -15.50
N GLY A 52 -7.32 10.89 -16.46
CA GLY A 52 -7.05 11.08 -17.88
C GLY A 52 -5.98 10.11 -18.43
N PRO A 53 -5.43 10.38 -19.62
CA PRO A 53 -4.41 9.53 -20.26
C PRO A 53 -3.01 9.69 -19.64
N GLY A 54 -2.87 10.49 -18.59
CA GLY A 54 -1.58 10.72 -17.92
C GLY A 54 -1.02 9.40 -17.38
N ARG A 55 0.26 9.13 -17.63
CA ARG A 55 0.94 7.97 -17.04
C ARG A 55 1.39 8.30 -15.62
N ILE A 56 0.71 7.74 -14.63
CA ILE A 56 1.18 7.66 -13.25
C ILE A 56 2.00 6.39 -13.12
N ARG A 57 3.25 6.52 -12.67
CA ARG A 57 4.14 5.39 -12.39
C ARG A 57 4.05 5.05 -10.92
N VAL A 58 3.90 3.76 -10.63
CA VAL A 58 3.75 3.24 -9.26
C VAL A 58 5.00 2.47 -8.88
N VAL A 59 5.51 2.70 -7.66
CA VAL A 59 6.56 1.90 -7.05
C VAL A 59 6.09 1.46 -5.68
N VAL A 60 6.28 0.19 -5.35
CA VAL A 60 5.86 -0.37 -4.05
C VAL A 60 7.09 -0.90 -3.30
N ASN A 61 7.21 -0.55 -2.02
CA ASN A 61 8.24 -1.06 -1.13
C ASN A 61 7.66 -1.27 0.27
N ARG A 62 7.60 -2.52 0.75
CA ARG A 62 7.13 -2.89 2.09
C ARG A 62 5.74 -2.32 2.44
N GLY A 63 4.86 -2.24 1.43
CA GLY A 63 3.52 -1.68 1.52
C GLY A 63 3.44 -0.16 1.36
N ASP A 64 4.57 0.52 1.18
CA ASP A 64 4.63 1.95 0.88
C ASP A 64 4.52 2.13 -0.64
N VAL A 65 3.51 2.88 -1.07
CA VAL A 65 3.21 3.14 -2.48
C VAL A 65 3.66 4.54 -2.85
N HIS A 66 4.55 4.65 -3.81
CA HIS A 66 5.08 5.91 -4.31
C HIS A 66 4.47 6.18 -5.68
N LEU A 67 3.72 7.28 -5.80
CA LEU A 67 3.10 7.70 -7.06
C LEU A 67 3.95 8.78 -7.71
N HIS A 68 4.38 8.54 -8.94
CA HIS A 68 5.18 9.46 -9.73
C HIS A 68 4.49 9.82 -11.04
N GLY A 69 4.89 10.93 -11.65
CA GLY A 69 4.39 11.37 -12.95
C GLY A 69 3.75 12.74 -12.85
N ALA A 70 2.61 12.92 -13.50
CA ALA A 70 1.88 14.18 -13.51
C ALA A 70 0.39 13.95 -13.27
N ALA A 71 -0.22 14.81 -12.46
CA ALA A 71 -1.66 14.80 -12.20
C ALA A 71 -2.31 16.05 -12.84
N PRO A 72 -3.37 15.91 -13.65
CA PRO A 72 -4.06 17.04 -14.27
C PRO A 72 -4.97 17.76 -13.26
N GLY A 73 -4.38 18.64 -12.46
CA GLY A 73 -5.07 19.38 -11.41
C GLY A 73 -5.17 18.66 -10.07
N PHE A 74 -5.55 19.40 -9.04
CA PHE A 74 -5.55 18.92 -7.67
C PHE A 74 -6.61 17.84 -7.43
N GLY A 75 -7.74 17.91 -8.15
CA GLY A 75 -8.79 16.89 -8.03
C GLY A 75 -8.30 15.51 -8.48
N ALA A 76 -7.58 15.43 -9.60
CA ALA A 76 -7.00 14.19 -10.09
C ALA A 76 -5.91 13.65 -9.15
N LEU A 77 -5.07 14.52 -8.60
CA LEU A 77 -4.06 14.14 -7.60
C LEU A 77 -4.70 13.46 -6.39
N GLN A 78 -5.71 14.10 -5.80
CA GLN A 78 -6.44 13.53 -4.65
C GLN A 78 -7.12 12.21 -5.00
N CYS A 79 -7.65 12.08 -6.22
CA CYS A 79 -8.28 10.85 -6.68
C CYS A 79 -7.29 9.70 -6.86
N ALA A 80 -6.09 9.98 -7.36
CA ALA A 80 -5.03 8.98 -7.48
C ALA A 80 -4.59 8.46 -6.10
N LEU A 81 -4.43 9.38 -5.13
CA LEU A 81 -4.09 9.02 -3.75
C LEU A 81 -5.18 8.14 -3.13
N ALA A 82 -6.44 8.55 -3.22
CA ALA A 82 -7.57 7.79 -2.68
C ALA A 82 -7.69 6.38 -3.28
N ASN A 83 -7.45 6.24 -4.59
CA ASN A 83 -7.44 4.93 -5.24
C ASN A 83 -6.31 4.02 -4.73
N ALA A 84 -5.11 4.58 -4.53
CA ALA A 84 -3.97 3.82 -4.01
C ALA A 84 -4.16 3.41 -2.54
N GLU A 85 -4.67 4.31 -1.69
CA GLU A 85 -4.89 4.06 -0.25
C GLU A 85 -5.88 2.92 0.02
N LEU A 86 -6.85 2.73 -0.87
CA LEU A 86 -7.88 1.71 -0.74
C LEU A 86 -7.40 0.30 -1.10
N VAL A 87 -6.15 0.12 -1.55
CA VAL A 87 -5.62 -1.20 -1.91
C VAL A 87 -5.16 -1.95 -0.67
N ALA A 88 -5.62 -3.18 -0.51
CA ALA A 88 -5.25 -4.03 0.62
C ALA A 88 -3.72 -4.25 0.68
N GLY A 89 -3.14 -4.03 1.85
CA GLY A 89 -1.69 -4.13 2.07
C GLY A 89 -0.93 -2.84 1.85
N VAL A 90 -1.57 -1.78 1.34
CA VAL A 90 -1.01 -0.42 1.35
C VAL A 90 -1.00 0.10 2.79
N ARG A 91 0.15 0.61 3.20
CA ARG A 91 0.39 1.15 4.55
C ARG A 91 0.55 2.66 4.54
N LEU A 92 1.15 3.17 3.47
CA LEU A 92 1.42 4.57 3.24
C LEU A 92 1.38 4.84 1.74
N VAL A 93 0.82 5.98 1.36
CA VAL A 93 0.93 6.50 -0.01
C VAL A 93 1.76 7.78 0.05
N VAL A 94 2.81 7.81 -0.78
CA VAL A 94 3.71 8.95 -0.92
C VAL A 94 3.45 9.59 -2.28
N ASP A 95 3.01 10.83 -2.25
CA ASP A 95 2.84 11.66 -3.44
C ASP A 95 4.18 12.23 -3.90
N LEU A 96 4.61 11.85 -5.10
CA LEU A 96 5.78 12.38 -5.81
C LEU A 96 5.40 12.82 -7.23
N MET A 97 4.11 13.14 -7.45
CA MET A 97 3.61 13.61 -8.74
C MET A 97 3.81 15.11 -8.89
N VAL A 98 4.04 15.55 -10.13
CA VAL A 98 4.03 16.97 -10.48
C VAL A 98 2.60 17.39 -10.76
N LEU A 99 2.13 18.38 -10.00
CA LEU A 99 0.82 18.97 -10.21
C LEU A 99 0.82 19.82 -11.48
N GLN A 100 -0.02 19.47 -12.45
CA GLN A 100 -0.25 20.28 -13.65
C GLN A 100 -1.46 21.20 -13.46
N PRO A 101 -1.54 22.32 -14.20
CA PRO A 101 -2.75 23.14 -14.25
C PRO A 101 -3.96 22.28 -14.65
N GLY A 102 -5.05 22.42 -13.92
CA GLY A 102 -6.24 21.60 -14.13
C GLY A 102 -7.32 21.83 -13.06
N PRO A 103 -8.41 21.09 -13.12
CA PRO A 103 -9.52 21.23 -12.19
C PRO A 103 -9.09 20.89 -10.75
N SER A 104 -9.56 21.70 -9.79
CA SER A 104 -9.37 21.44 -8.37
C SER A 104 -10.30 20.34 -7.83
N THR A 105 -11.33 19.97 -8.58
CA THR A 105 -12.32 18.96 -8.23
C THR A 105 -12.63 18.08 -9.42
N VAL A 106 -12.67 16.76 -9.23
CA VAL A 106 -13.06 15.77 -10.23
C VAL A 106 -14.05 14.77 -9.61
N THR A 107 -14.82 14.10 -10.46
CA THR A 107 -15.59 12.93 -10.04
C THR A 107 -14.64 11.74 -9.93
N CYS A 108 -14.31 11.35 -8.70
CA CYS A 108 -13.48 10.19 -8.42
C CYS A 108 -14.36 8.96 -8.18
N LEU A 109 -14.05 7.83 -8.83
CA LEU A 109 -14.77 6.58 -8.62
C LEU A 109 -14.38 5.90 -7.30
N ALA A 110 -13.19 6.21 -6.75
CA ALA A 110 -12.83 5.76 -5.43
C ALA A 110 -13.90 6.20 -4.41
N PRO A 111 -14.47 5.27 -3.62
CA PRO A 111 -15.40 5.64 -2.57
C PRO A 111 -14.71 6.61 -1.63
N ARG A 112 -15.37 7.73 -1.32
CA ARG A 112 -14.86 8.68 -0.34
C ARG A 112 -14.82 7.99 1.02
N VAL A 113 -13.65 7.48 1.40
CA VAL A 113 -13.35 7.27 2.81
C VAL A 113 -13.26 8.68 3.35
N PHE A 114 -14.32 9.13 4.02
CA PHE A 114 -14.26 10.36 4.80
C PHE A 114 -13.21 10.13 5.90
N ALA A 115 -11.93 10.38 5.59
CA ALA A 115 -10.92 10.72 6.59
C ALA A 115 -11.17 12.17 7.06
N GLY A 116 -12.43 12.44 7.44
CA GLY A 116 -12.86 13.67 8.08
C GLY A 116 -13.06 13.36 9.54
N SER A 117 -12.00 13.43 10.36
CA SER A 117 -12.26 13.91 11.72
C SER A 117 -12.76 15.35 11.59
N PRO A 118 -13.83 15.73 12.31
CA PRO A 118 -14.12 17.14 12.47
C PRO A 118 -12.89 17.76 13.15
N ARG A 119 -12.24 18.72 12.47
CA ARG A 119 -11.30 19.59 13.19
C ARG A 119 -12.13 20.45 14.14
N PRO A 120 -11.67 20.63 15.40
CA PRO A 120 -12.35 21.46 16.38
C PRO A 120 -12.46 22.92 15.93
#